data_AF-A0A090WAM4-F1
#
_entry.id   AF-A0A090WAM4-F1
#
_cell.length_a   1.000
_cell.length_b   1.000
_cell.length_c   1.000
_cell.angle_alpha   90.00
_cell.angle_beta   90.00
_cell.angle_gamma   90.00
#
_symmetry.space_group_name_H-M   'P 1'
#
loop_
_entity.id
_entity.type
_entity.pdbx_description
1 polymer ?
#
loop_
_entity_poly.entity_id
_entity_poly.type
_entity_poly.pdbx_seq_one_letter_code
_entity_poly.pdbx_strand_id
1 'polypeptide(L)'
;MYKGSADWKPIAAVKNNPRMHIPVFGNGDVDTPEKAALMRDSYGLDGAMIGRASIGNPWFFKQVKHFFETGEHLAPISLEERVEAARRHLQMSIDWKGETLGVFETRRHYTNYFKGIPHFKEYRMKMVTSDRSEDVFAAFDEVLEKFAGYEFTQA
;
A
#
# COMPACT_ATOMS: atom_id res chain seq x y z
N MET A 1 11.75 7.95 -11.71
CA MET A 1 11.21 9.32 -11.76
C MET A 1 11.78 10.22 -10.65
N TYR A 2 12.19 9.68 -9.50
CA TYR A 2 12.96 10.43 -8.48
C TYR A 2 14.40 9.88 -8.40
N LYS A 3 15.39 10.75 -8.19
CA LYS A 3 16.82 10.40 -8.09
C LYS A 3 17.35 10.76 -6.71
N GLY A 4 18.40 10.08 -6.27
CA GLY A 4 19.00 10.26 -4.95
C GLY A 4 18.28 9.46 -3.86
N SER A 5 18.63 9.75 -2.62
CA SER A 5 18.03 9.18 -1.42
C SER A 5 17.60 10.31 -0.50
N ALA A 6 16.46 10.15 0.16
CA ALA A 6 15.97 11.16 1.10
C ALA A 6 16.96 11.32 2.26
N ASP A 7 17.44 12.55 2.49
CA ASP A 7 18.18 12.93 3.69
C ASP A 7 17.20 13.58 4.68
N TRP A 8 17.00 12.92 5.82
CA TRP A 8 16.07 13.39 6.86
C TRP A 8 16.73 14.29 7.90
N LYS A 9 18.06 14.47 7.88
CA LYS A 9 18.78 15.33 8.84
C LYS A 9 18.26 16.78 8.84
N PRO A 10 17.94 17.42 7.70
CA PRO A 10 17.40 18.78 7.72
C PRO A 10 16.02 18.86 8.39
N ILE A 11 15.15 17.87 8.18
CA ILE A 11 13.81 17.81 8.81
C ILE A 11 13.97 17.62 10.32
N ALA A 12 14.90 16.75 10.73
CA ALA A 12 15.23 16.54 12.13
C ALA A 12 15.81 17.79 12.79
N ALA A 13 16.66 18.55 12.10
CA ALA A 13 17.18 19.81 12.61
C ALA A 13 16.05 20.84 12.85
N VAL A 14 15.02 20.85 12.01
CA VAL A 14 13.82 21.67 12.21
C VAL A 14 13.02 21.19 13.43
N LYS A 15 12.75 19.89 13.54
CA LYS A 15 12.01 19.30 14.66
C LYS A 15 12.70 19.51 16.01
N ASN A 16 14.01 19.30 16.05
CA ASN A 16 14.81 19.39 17.27
C ASN A 16 15.21 20.84 17.62
N ASN A 17 14.73 21.85 16.88
CA ASN A 17 14.86 23.23 17.28
C ASN A 17 14.00 23.49 18.52
N PRO A 18 14.54 24.06 19.62
CA PRO A 18 13.77 24.30 20.85
C PRO A 18 12.55 25.22 20.68
N ARG A 19 12.50 26.01 19.61
CA ARG A 19 11.36 26.88 19.27
C ARG A 19 10.25 26.16 18.51
N MET A 20 10.47 24.91 18.10
CA MET A 20 9.51 24.11 17.36
C MET A 20 8.58 23.37 18.33
N HIS A 21 7.31 23.74 18.34
CA HIS A 21 6.29 23.15 19.22
C HIS A 21 5.18 22.42 18.44
N ILE A 22 5.11 22.63 17.12
CA ILE A 22 4.15 21.96 16.25
C ILE A 22 4.74 20.60 15.85
N PRO A 23 3.93 19.53 15.75
CA PRO A 23 4.40 18.24 15.25
C PRO A 23 5.02 18.34 13.85
N VAL A 24 6.18 17.72 13.66
CA VAL A 24 6.91 17.65 12.40
C VAL A 24 7.02 16.20 11.95
N PHE A 25 6.47 15.93 10.77
CA PHE A 25 6.48 14.61 10.15
C PHE A 25 7.56 14.55 9.07
N GLY A 26 8.34 13.47 9.06
CA GLY A 26 9.30 13.18 8.00
C GLY A 26 8.62 12.65 6.74
N ASN A 27 9.22 12.89 5.57
CA ASN A 27 8.78 12.30 4.30
C ASN A 27 9.99 11.90 3.45
N GLY A 28 9.74 11.00 2.49
CA GLY A 28 10.72 10.55 1.51
C GLY A 28 11.29 9.19 1.88
N ASP A 29 11.24 8.25 0.93
CA ASP A 29 11.83 6.91 0.98
C ASP A 29 11.52 6.07 2.23
N VAL A 30 10.37 6.29 2.87
CA VAL A 30 9.81 5.42 3.92
C VAL A 30 9.14 4.22 3.27
N ASP A 31 9.92 3.20 2.96
CA ASP A 31 9.51 1.98 2.25
C ASP A 31 9.63 0.69 3.09
N THR A 32 10.07 0.80 4.34
CA THR A 32 10.04 -0.30 5.32
C THR A 32 9.56 0.19 6.70
N PRO A 33 9.03 -0.71 7.57
CA PRO A 33 8.69 -0.37 8.95
C PRO A 33 9.86 0.21 9.77
N GLU A 34 11.07 -0.30 9.56
CA GLU A 34 12.29 0.15 10.24
C GLU A 34 12.65 1.57 9.86
N LYS A 35 12.43 1.97 8.59
CA LYS A 35 12.63 3.36 8.17
C LYS A 35 11.65 4.31 8.85
N ALA A 36 10.40 3.87 9.08
CA ALA A 36 9.44 4.64 9.86
C ALA A 36 9.87 4.73 11.33
N ALA A 37 10.40 3.64 11.91
CA ALA A 37 10.93 3.63 13.27
C ALA A 37 12.16 4.54 13.40
N LEU A 38 13.07 4.50 12.43
CA LEU A 38 14.27 5.31 12.37
C LEU A 38 13.94 6.81 12.39
N MET A 39 12.93 7.25 11.63
CA MET A 39 12.44 8.63 11.66
C MET A 39 12.00 9.08 13.06
N ARG A 40 11.29 8.22 13.79
CA ARG A 40 10.82 8.52 15.15
C ARG A 40 11.97 8.48 16.15
N ASP A 41 12.68 7.36 16.20
CA ASP A 41 13.58 7.01 17.30
C ASP A 41 14.96 7.67 17.18
N SER A 42 15.49 7.80 15.96
CA SER A 42 16.82 8.37 15.73
C SER A 42 16.80 9.84 15.30
N TYR A 43 15.75 10.27 14.59
CA TYR A 43 15.64 11.65 14.11
C TYR A 43 14.72 12.53 14.98
N GLY A 44 13.98 11.95 15.92
CA GLY A 44 13.09 12.66 16.83
C GLY A 44 11.83 13.21 16.18
N LEU A 45 11.48 12.74 14.98
CA LEU A 45 10.29 13.19 14.24
C LEU A 45 9.00 12.63 14.88
N ASP A 46 7.90 13.37 14.82
CA ASP A 46 6.63 12.97 15.42
C ASP A 46 5.90 11.89 14.61
N GLY A 47 6.33 11.67 13.37
CA GLY A 47 5.81 10.60 12.53
C GLY A 47 6.41 10.61 11.13
N ALA A 48 5.94 9.67 10.33
CA ALA A 48 6.36 9.49 8.94
C ALA A 48 5.16 9.65 7.99
N MET A 49 5.33 10.45 6.95
CA MET A 49 4.40 10.57 5.84
C MET A 49 4.81 9.61 4.73
N ILE A 50 3.94 8.63 4.45
CA ILE A 50 4.23 7.52 3.53
C ILE A 50 3.52 7.75 2.21
N GLY A 51 4.31 7.96 1.15
CA GLY A 51 3.81 8.13 -0.22
C GLY A 51 3.88 6.83 -1.03
N ARG A 52 4.92 6.70 -1.87
CA ARG A 52 5.06 5.62 -2.87
C ARG A 52 4.87 4.21 -2.32
N ALA A 53 5.33 3.93 -1.11
CA ALA A 53 5.23 2.60 -0.50
C ALA A 53 3.79 2.15 -0.19
N SER A 54 2.82 3.08 -0.10
CA SER A 54 1.40 2.75 0.12
C SER A 54 0.61 2.55 -1.18
N ILE A 55 1.17 2.90 -2.35
CA ILE A 55 0.45 2.83 -3.63
C ILE A 55 0.22 1.37 -4.02
N GLY A 56 -1.03 0.91 -3.89
CA GLY A 56 -1.40 -0.49 -4.14
C GLY A 56 -0.80 -1.47 -3.12
N ASN A 57 -0.35 -0.94 -2.00
CA ASN A 57 0.08 -1.65 -0.80
C ASN A 57 -0.54 -0.95 0.42
N PRO A 58 -1.88 -0.87 0.52
CA PRO A 58 -2.55 -0.13 1.59
C PRO A 58 -2.28 -0.71 2.98
N TRP A 59 -1.92 -1.99 3.06
CA TRP A 59 -1.53 -2.66 4.30
C TRP A 59 -0.15 -2.28 4.82
N PHE A 60 0.65 -1.48 4.09
CA PHE A 60 1.92 -0.96 4.60
C PHE A 60 1.76 -0.22 5.93
N PHE A 61 0.65 0.51 6.11
CA PHE A 61 0.34 1.15 7.40
C PHE A 61 0.11 0.12 8.53
N LYS A 62 -0.53 -1.01 8.23
CA LYS A 62 -0.72 -2.13 9.18
C LYS A 62 0.64 -2.76 9.54
N GLN A 63 1.54 -2.91 8.56
CA GLN A 63 2.90 -3.42 8.77
C GLN A 63 3.73 -2.50 9.67
N VAL A 64 3.70 -1.18 9.42
CA VAL A 64 4.39 -0.19 10.26
C VAL A 64 3.87 -0.21 11.70
N LYS A 65 2.54 -0.25 11.87
CA LYS A 65 1.92 -0.32 13.20
C LYS A 65 2.31 -1.59 13.94
N HIS A 66 2.21 -2.74 13.29
CA HIS A 66 2.59 -4.02 13.89
C HIS A 66 4.06 -4.01 14.33
N PHE A 67 4.97 -3.54 13.49
CA PHE A 67 6.38 -3.42 13.84
C PHE A 67 6.62 -2.47 15.03
N PHE A 68 5.86 -1.38 15.14
CA PHE A 68 5.97 -0.47 16.28
C PHE A 68 5.46 -1.10 17.59
N GLU A 69 4.48 -1.99 17.50
CA GLU A 69 3.86 -2.66 18.64
C GLU A 69 4.67 -3.88 19.12
N THR A 70 5.24 -4.66 18.19
CA THR A 70 5.86 -5.97 18.48
C THR A 70 7.37 -6.00 18.30
N GLY A 71 7.93 -5.08 17.50
CA GLY A 71 9.32 -5.17 17.03
C GLY A 71 9.55 -6.24 15.95
N GLU A 72 8.49 -6.91 15.49
CA GLU A 72 8.53 -8.00 14.50
C GLU A 72 7.83 -7.59 13.20
N HIS A 73 8.18 -8.24 12.09
CA HIS A 73 7.50 -8.01 10.82
C HIS A 73 6.16 -8.75 10.78
N LEU A 74 5.12 -8.03 10.35
CA LEU A 74 3.83 -8.64 10.07
C LEU A 74 3.98 -9.73 9.00
N ALA A 75 3.31 -10.85 9.21
CA ALA A 75 3.21 -11.89 8.19
C ALA A 75 2.71 -11.32 6.85
N PRO A 76 3.10 -11.92 5.71
CA PRO A 76 2.60 -11.52 4.41
C PRO A 76 1.07 -11.51 4.37
N ILE A 77 0.50 -10.46 3.77
CA ILE A 77 -0.94 -10.33 3.62
C ILE A 77 -1.45 -11.41 2.67
N SER A 78 -2.49 -12.12 3.13
CA SER A 78 -3.05 -13.27 2.42
C SER A 78 -3.68 -12.87 1.08
N LEU A 79 -3.94 -13.85 0.22
CA LEU A 79 -4.64 -13.60 -1.04
C LEU A 79 -6.03 -13.02 -0.78
N GLU A 80 -6.75 -13.57 0.19
CA GLU A 80 -8.09 -13.16 0.58
C GLU A 80 -8.10 -11.70 1.05
N GLU A 81 -7.16 -11.32 1.93
CA GLU A 81 -7.03 -9.94 2.38
C GLU A 81 -6.70 -8.97 1.21
N ARG A 82 -5.90 -9.41 0.23
CA ARG A 82 -5.57 -8.61 -0.97
C ARG A 82 -6.76 -8.44 -1.90
N VAL A 83 -7.50 -9.52 -2.15
CA VAL A 83 -8.73 -9.49 -2.97
C VAL A 83 -9.77 -8.60 -2.30
N GLU A 84 -9.99 -8.74 -1.01
CA GLU A 84 -10.94 -7.90 -0.28
C GLU A 84 -10.54 -6.42 -0.27
N ALA A 85 -9.24 -6.11 -0.16
CA ALA A 85 -8.76 -4.75 -0.30
C ALA A 85 -9.02 -4.18 -1.71
N ALA A 86 -8.80 -4.97 -2.76
CA ALA A 86 -9.09 -4.57 -4.14
C ALA A 86 -10.60 -4.40 -4.39
N ARG A 87 -11.42 -5.34 -3.90
CA ARG A 87 -12.89 -5.30 -3.98
C ARG A 87 -13.45 -4.06 -3.29
N ARG A 88 -13.01 -3.78 -2.06
CA ARG A 88 -13.41 -2.58 -1.32
C ARG A 88 -12.98 -1.31 -2.05
N HIS A 89 -11.76 -1.29 -2.61
CA HIS A 89 -11.29 -0.13 -3.37
C HIS A 89 -12.14 0.13 -4.61
N LEU A 90 -12.53 -0.92 -5.35
CA LEU A 90 -13.45 -0.80 -6.48
C LEU A 90 -14.80 -0.26 -6.03
N GLN A 91 -15.41 -0.86 -5.00
CA GLN A 91 -16.71 -0.42 -4.49
C GLN A 91 -16.69 1.06 -4.07
N MET A 92 -15.70 1.47 -3.27
CA MET A 92 -15.56 2.86 -2.85
C MET A 92 -15.39 3.83 -4.03
N SER A 93 -14.68 3.40 -5.08
CA SER A 93 -14.49 4.20 -6.30
C SER A 93 -15.80 4.38 -7.05
N ILE A 94 -16.61 3.31 -7.16
CA ILE A 94 -17.95 3.34 -7.77
C ILE A 94 -18.89 4.22 -6.95
N ASP A 95 -18.93 4.05 -5.63
CA ASP A 95 -19.79 4.83 -4.74
C ASP A 95 -19.50 6.33 -4.84
N TRP A 96 -18.21 6.69 -5.01
CA TRP A 96 -17.78 8.09 -5.08
C TRP A 96 -17.91 8.69 -6.49
N LYS A 97 -17.66 7.92 -7.55
CA LYS A 97 -17.45 8.44 -8.91
C LYS A 97 -18.47 7.96 -9.93
N GLY A 98 -19.36 7.05 -9.52
CA GLY A 98 -20.22 6.29 -10.41
C GLY A 98 -19.48 5.15 -11.10
N GLU A 99 -20.26 4.27 -11.72
CA GLU A 99 -19.82 3.00 -12.31
C GLU A 99 -18.61 3.14 -13.24
N THR A 100 -18.77 3.86 -14.35
CA THR A 100 -17.74 3.93 -15.41
C THR A 100 -16.43 4.51 -14.90
N LEU A 101 -16.48 5.68 -14.25
CA LEU A 101 -15.27 6.33 -13.77
C LEU A 101 -14.64 5.55 -12.60
N GLY A 102 -15.47 4.97 -11.74
CA GLY A 102 -15.03 4.15 -10.62
C GLY A 102 -14.23 2.93 -11.06
N VAL A 103 -14.72 2.21 -12.08
CA VAL A 103 -14.04 1.07 -12.71
C VAL A 103 -12.74 1.51 -13.39
N PHE A 104 -12.77 2.58 -14.20
CA PHE A 104 -11.60 2.96 -15.00
C PHE A 104 -10.41 3.42 -14.15
N GLU A 105 -10.67 4.18 -13.09
CA GLU A 105 -9.60 4.67 -12.23
C GLU A 105 -8.94 3.59 -11.37
N THR A 106 -9.64 2.50 -11.08
CA THR A 106 -9.12 1.43 -10.22
C THR A 106 -8.16 0.50 -10.96
N ARG A 107 -8.25 0.44 -12.30
CA ARG A 107 -7.41 -0.43 -13.17
C ARG A 107 -5.91 -0.34 -12.89
N ARG A 108 -5.40 0.88 -12.64
CA ARG A 108 -3.96 1.11 -12.39
C ARG A 108 -3.44 0.47 -11.09
N HIS A 109 -4.33 0.05 -10.19
CA HIS A 109 -3.98 -0.46 -8.87
C HIS A 109 -3.86 -1.99 -8.83
N TYR A 110 -4.53 -2.73 -9.71
CA TYR A 110 -4.59 -4.21 -9.66
C TYR A 110 -3.22 -4.88 -9.80
N THR A 111 -2.31 -4.31 -10.59
CA THR A 111 -0.93 -4.80 -10.69
C THR A 111 -0.24 -4.89 -9.33
N ASN A 112 -0.48 -3.93 -8.43
CA ASN A 112 0.19 -3.87 -7.14
C ASN A 112 -0.47 -4.80 -6.11
N TYR A 113 -1.80 -4.87 -6.09
CA TYR A 113 -2.54 -5.78 -5.20
C TYR A 113 -2.08 -7.23 -5.34
N PHE A 114 -1.90 -7.67 -6.60
CA PHE A 114 -1.61 -9.06 -6.95
C PHE A 114 -0.15 -9.28 -7.39
N LYS A 115 0.74 -8.34 -7.08
CA LYS A 115 2.18 -8.50 -7.34
C LYS A 115 2.72 -9.70 -6.57
N GLY A 116 3.50 -10.53 -7.25
CA GLY A 116 4.15 -11.73 -6.69
C GLY A 116 3.47 -13.03 -7.10
N ILE A 117 2.21 -13.00 -7.53
CA ILE A 117 1.49 -14.20 -7.98
C ILE A 117 2.01 -14.65 -9.36
N PRO A 118 2.54 -15.89 -9.50
CA PRO A 118 2.95 -16.43 -10.79
C PRO A 118 1.77 -16.55 -11.77
N HIS A 119 2.03 -16.38 -13.06
CA HIS A 119 1.03 -16.54 -14.13
C HIS A 119 -0.23 -15.65 -14.01
N PHE A 120 -0.19 -14.57 -13.21
CA PHE A 120 -1.35 -13.71 -12.95
C PHE A 120 -1.78 -12.80 -14.14
N LYS A 121 -1.02 -12.80 -15.24
CA LYS A 121 -1.22 -11.88 -16.36
C LYS A 121 -2.65 -11.96 -16.93
N GLU A 122 -3.20 -13.16 -17.07
CA GLU A 122 -4.53 -13.36 -17.65
C GLU A 122 -5.66 -12.73 -16.81
N TYR A 123 -5.63 -12.94 -15.49
CA TYR A 123 -6.62 -12.40 -14.55
C TYR A 123 -6.52 -10.88 -14.47
N ARG A 124 -5.29 -10.35 -14.41
CA ARG A 124 -5.07 -8.91 -14.47
C ARG A 124 -5.63 -8.31 -15.76
N MET A 125 -5.43 -8.98 -16.91
CA MET A 125 -5.96 -8.50 -18.19
C MET A 125 -7.47 -8.35 -18.14
N LYS A 126 -8.20 -9.36 -17.62
CA LYS A 126 -9.65 -9.27 -17.42
C LYS A 126 -10.02 -8.01 -16.62
N MET A 127 -9.39 -7.81 -15.45
CA MET A 127 -9.67 -6.66 -14.58
C MET A 127 -9.40 -5.30 -15.24
N VAL A 128 -8.38 -5.17 -16.09
CA VAL A 128 -8.00 -3.88 -16.70
C VAL A 128 -8.68 -3.60 -18.05
N THR A 129 -9.34 -4.60 -18.65
CA THR A 129 -10.08 -4.42 -19.91
C THR A 129 -11.60 -4.44 -19.73
N SER A 130 -12.12 -4.88 -18.59
CA SER A 130 -13.55 -4.88 -18.29
C SER A 130 -14.09 -3.47 -18.05
N ASP A 131 -15.18 -3.12 -18.71
CA ASP A 131 -15.83 -1.81 -18.60
C ASP A 131 -16.95 -1.75 -17.55
N ARG A 132 -17.35 -2.91 -17.01
CA ARG A 132 -18.40 -3.03 -15.99
C ARG A 132 -17.84 -3.61 -14.70
N SER A 133 -18.32 -3.12 -13.56
CA SER A 133 -17.84 -3.57 -12.24
C SER A 133 -18.14 -5.04 -11.98
N GLU A 134 -19.29 -5.54 -12.47
CA GLU A 134 -19.67 -6.96 -12.35
C GLU A 134 -18.59 -7.91 -12.88
N ASP A 135 -17.99 -7.58 -14.03
CA ASP A 135 -16.95 -8.40 -14.64
C ASP A 135 -15.64 -8.35 -13.84
N VAL A 136 -15.36 -7.21 -13.20
CA VAL A 136 -14.18 -7.05 -12.35
C VAL A 136 -14.37 -7.79 -11.02
N PHE A 137 -15.56 -7.74 -10.43
CA PHE A 137 -15.90 -8.53 -9.24
C PHE A 137 -15.84 -10.04 -9.54
N ALA A 138 -16.37 -10.49 -10.68
CA ALA A 138 -16.24 -11.89 -11.10
C ALA A 138 -14.78 -12.31 -11.30
N ALA A 139 -13.93 -11.42 -11.83
CA ALA A 139 -12.49 -11.68 -11.94
C ALA A 139 -11.80 -11.80 -10.57
N PHE A 140 -12.28 -11.10 -9.53
CA PHE A 140 -11.78 -11.30 -8.17
C PHE A 140 -12.17 -12.66 -7.60
N ASP A 141 -13.40 -13.12 -7.85
CA ASP A 141 -13.87 -14.43 -7.42
C ASP A 141 -13.06 -15.54 -8.10
N GLU A 142 -12.81 -15.42 -9.40
CA GLU A 142 -11.95 -16.35 -10.14
C GLU A 142 -10.52 -16.39 -9.58
N VAL A 143 -9.98 -15.26 -9.14
CA VAL A 143 -8.65 -15.21 -8.51
C VAL A 143 -8.64 -15.97 -7.19
N LEU A 144 -9.68 -15.83 -6.36
CA LEU A 144 -9.79 -16.58 -5.10
C LEU A 144 -9.83 -18.09 -5.35
N GLU A 145 -10.58 -18.53 -6.37
CA GLU A 145 -10.68 -19.94 -6.73
C GLU A 145 -9.36 -20.50 -7.28
N LYS A 146 -8.73 -19.79 -8.21
CA LYS A 146 -7.54 -20.28 -8.92
C LYS A 146 -6.27 -20.25 -8.10
N PHE A 147 -6.16 -19.32 -7.17
CA PHE A 147 -4.99 -19.15 -6.32
C PHE A 147 -5.28 -19.46 -4.85
N ALA A 148 -6.35 -20.24 -4.58
CA ALA A 148 -6.67 -20.69 -3.23
C ALA A 148 -5.45 -21.36 -2.56
N GLY A 149 -5.15 -20.94 -1.32
CA GLY A 149 -3.99 -21.45 -0.57
C GLY A 149 -2.63 -20.94 -1.06
N TYR A 150 -2.58 -19.95 -1.96
CA TYR A 150 -1.32 -19.32 -2.36
C TYR A 150 -0.73 -18.52 -1.20
N GLU A 151 0.47 -18.90 -0.78
CA GLU A 151 1.22 -18.21 0.27
C GLU A 151 2.22 -17.22 -0.33
N PHE A 152 2.11 -15.96 0.09
CA PHE A 152 3.09 -14.94 -0.25
C PHE A 152 4.32 -15.09 0.64
N THR A 153 5.50 -14.98 0.07
CA THR A 153 6.74 -14.87 0.84
C THR A 153 6.97 -13.41 1.27
N GLN A 154 7.67 -13.21 2.38
CA GLN A 154 8.21 -11.88 2.68
C GLN A 154 9.19 -11.48 1.57
N ALA A 155 9.12 -10.21 1.15
CA ALA A 155 9.94 -9.64 0.07
C ALA A 155 11.23 -9.06 0.62
#